data_AF-A0A2N5AF69-F1
#
_entry.id   AF-A0A2N5AF69-F1
#
_cell.length_a   1.000
_cell.length_b   1.000
_cell.length_c   1.000
_cell.angle_alpha   90.00
_cell.angle_beta   90.00
_cell.angle_gamma   90.00
#
_symmetry.space_group_name_H-M   'P 1'
#
loop_
_entity.id
_entity.type
_entity.pdbx_description
1 polymer ?
#
loop_
_entity_poly.entity_id
_entity_poly.type
_entity_poly.pdbx_seq_one_letter_code
_entity_poly.pdbx_strand_id
1 'polypeptide(L)'
;MKSLEKLIIEAQIITEPEAEVERVMQVCNACRYCEGFCAVFPAMTQRLAFGKADINYLANLCHNCGACLHACQYAPPHEFAINVPKAMAEVRLETYQHYAQPAAFGSLYRRAGVTTVLALVGGLIFFLLLAMGLKGSLLHSPLAGDFYQIFPHNLLAWMFGSVFVLAFGLLMTGVIRF
;
A
#
# COMPACT_ATOMS: atom_id res chain seq x y z
N MET A 1 -2.33 -19.88 27.90
CA MET A 1 -0.85 -19.89 27.77
C MET A 1 -0.40 -20.33 26.38
N LYS A 2 -0.68 -21.56 25.91
CA LYS A 2 -0.26 -22.03 24.57
C LYS A 2 -0.63 -21.13 23.39
N SER A 3 -1.82 -20.51 23.39
CA SER A 3 -2.22 -19.56 22.34
C SER A 3 -1.42 -18.25 22.39
N LEU A 4 -1.05 -17.78 23.59
CA LEU A 4 -0.27 -16.56 23.77
C LEU A 4 1.18 -16.79 23.36
N GLU A 5 1.75 -17.94 23.75
CA GLU A 5 3.09 -18.35 23.32
C GLU A 5 3.19 -18.44 21.80
N LYS A 6 2.17 -19.00 21.13
CA LYS A 6 2.12 -19.05 19.67
C LYS A 6 2.12 -17.64 19.05
N LEU A 7 1.32 -16.71 19.59
CA LEU A 7 1.26 -15.33 19.11
C LEU A 7 2.59 -14.59 19.33
N ILE A 8 3.27 -14.84 20.45
CA ILE A 8 4.59 -14.26 20.74
C ILE A 8 5.63 -14.78 19.73
N ILE A 9 5.64 -16.09 19.47
CA ILE A 9 6.55 -16.69 18.49
C ILE A 9 6.28 -16.11 17.09
N GLU A 10 5.01 -16.02 16.68
CA GLU A 10 4.63 -15.48 15.37
C GLU A 10 4.98 -13.99 15.22
N ALA A 11 4.94 -13.23 16.32
CA ALA A 11 5.37 -11.82 16.35
C ALA A 11 6.90 -11.65 16.28
N GLN A 12 7.67 -12.67 16.66
CA GLN A 12 9.14 -12.66 16.65
C GLN A 12 9.74 -13.21 15.35
N ILE A 13 9.00 -14.04 14.61
CA ILE A 13 9.47 -14.58 13.33
C ILE A 13 9.32 -13.53 12.23
N ILE A 14 10.44 -13.14 11.64
CA ILE A 14 10.52 -12.23 10.50
C ILE A 14 10.72 -12.98 9.17
N THR A 15 10.18 -12.42 8.08
CA THR A 15 10.39 -12.89 6.70
C THR A 15 11.78 -12.51 6.19
N GLU A 16 12.18 -13.03 5.03
CA GLU A 16 13.46 -12.66 4.41
C GLU A 16 13.53 -11.17 4.02
N PRO A 17 12.47 -10.57 3.44
CA PRO A 17 12.42 -9.11 3.24
C PRO A 17 12.46 -8.32 4.56
N GLU A 18 11.77 -8.79 5.60
CA GLU A 18 11.81 -8.16 6.92
C GLU A 18 13.23 -8.22 7.52
N ALA A 19 13.94 -9.34 7.36
CA ALA A 19 15.33 -9.50 7.78
C ALA A 19 16.30 -8.57 7.02
N GLU A 20 16.06 -8.33 5.73
CA GLU A 20 16.85 -7.36 4.98
C GLU A 20 16.62 -5.92 5.48
N VAL A 21 15.38 -5.55 5.80
CA VAL A 21 15.10 -4.25 6.44
C VAL A 21 15.78 -4.16 7.81
N GLU A 22 15.73 -5.22 8.63
CA GLU A 22 16.45 -5.25 9.90
C GLU A 22 17.94 -4.97 9.71
N ARG A 23 18.61 -5.71 8.82
CA ARG A 23 20.04 -5.54 8.51
C ARG A 23 20.35 -4.12 8.04
N VAL A 24 19.57 -3.61 7.09
CA VAL A 24 19.74 -2.26 6.55
C VAL A 24 19.56 -1.21 7.64
N MET A 25 18.53 -1.32 8.48
CA MET A 25 18.28 -0.36 9.56
C MET A 25 19.33 -0.44 10.67
N GLN A 26 19.89 -1.61 10.98
CA GLN A 26 21.04 -1.73 11.90
C GLN A 26 22.26 -0.95 11.38
N VAL A 27 22.62 -1.10 10.10
CA VAL A 27 23.73 -0.35 9.47
C VAL A 27 23.41 1.15 9.42
N CYS A 28 22.18 1.52 9.04
CA CYS A 28 21.75 2.91 8.99
C CYS A 28 21.78 3.58 10.37
N ASN A 29 21.40 2.87 11.45
CA ASN A 29 21.42 3.40 12.81
C ASN A 29 22.85 3.62 13.34
N ALA A 30 23.82 2.84 12.87
CA ALA A 30 25.23 3.06 13.16
C ALA A 30 25.82 4.23 12.35
N CYS A 31 25.50 4.32 11.06
CA CYS A 31 26.11 5.29 10.14
C CYS A 31 25.50 6.70 10.24
N ARG A 32 24.18 6.80 10.33
CA ARG A 32 23.37 8.04 10.44
C ARG A 32 23.60 9.14 9.40
N TYR A 33 24.47 8.94 8.41
CA TYR A 33 24.81 9.94 7.39
C TYR A 33 23.59 10.47 6.62
N CYS A 34 22.59 9.60 6.40
CA CYS A 34 21.41 9.93 5.62
C CYS A 34 20.25 10.54 6.44
N GLU A 35 20.43 10.81 7.74
CA GLU A 35 19.33 11.19 8.64
C GLU A 35 18.62 12.49 8.24
N GLY A 36 19.33 13.44 7.61
CA GLY A 36 18.76 14.69 7.10
C GLY A 36 18.02 14.57 5.76
N PHE A 37 18.12 13.43 5.07
CA PHE A 37 17.55 13.24 3.73
C PHE A 37 16.21 12.48 3.71
N CYS A 38 15.84 11.84 4.82
CA CYS A 38 14.72 10.92 4.84
C CYS A 38 13.92 11.01 6.15
N ALA A 39 12.61 11.27 6.03
CA ALA A 39 11.68 11.41 7.15
C ALA A 39 11.47 10.12 7.97
N VAL A 40 11.95 8.97 7.50
CA VAL A 40 11.92 7.71 8.25
C VAL A 40 12.96 7.68 9.37
N PHE A 41 14.10 8.37 9.20
CA PHE A 41 15.23 8.30 10.15
C PHE A 41 14.91 8.85 11.54
N PRO A 42 14.16 9.95 11.71
CA PRO A 42 13.71 10.38 13.03
C PRO A 42 12.97 9.29 13.81
N ALA A 43 12.16 8.47 13.14
CA ALA A 43 11.50 7.35 13.77
C ALA A 43 12.47 6.16 14.00
N MET A 44 13.33 5.85 13.03
CA MET A 44 14.28 4.75 13.14
C MET A 44 15.27 4.94 14.30
N THR A 45 15.77 6.16 14.53
CA THR A 45 16.80 6.44 15.55
C THR A 45 16.30 6.31 16.99
N GLN A 46 14.98 6.23 17.18
CA GLN A 46 14.35 6.01 18.49
C GLN A 46 14.30 4.52 18.88
N ARG A 47 14.83 3.62 18.03
CA ARG A 47 14.76 2.17 18.20
C ARG A 47 16.16 1.59 18.40
N LEU A 48 16.26 0.66 19.35
CA LEU A 48 17.50 -0.08 19.63
C LEU A 48 17.57 -1.42 18.90
N ALA A 49 16.41 -2.00 18.59
CA ALA A 49 16.25 -3.21 17.82
C ALA A 49 15.12 -3.00 16.80
N PHE A 50 15.13 -3.79 15.72
CA PHE A 50 14.16 -3.67 14.64
C PHE A 50 13.34 -4.95 14.58
N GLY A 51 12.36 -5.08 15.49
CA GLY A 51 11.41 -6.19 15.45
C GLY A 51 10.38 -6.02 14.33
N LYS A 52 9.60 -7.07 14.07
CA LYS A 52 8.58 -7.11 13.02
C LYS A 52 7.65 -5.89 12.98
N ALA A 53 7.13 -5.47 14.13
CA ALA A 53 6.23 -4.32 14.22
C ALA A 53 6.92 -3.02 13.80
N ASP A 54 8.18 -2.82 14.20
CA ASP A 54 8.97 -1.64 13.84
C ASP A 54 9.32 -1.65 12.36
N ILE A 55 9.71 -2.81 11.82
CA ILE A 55 9.97 -3.00 10.39
C ILE A 55 8.73 -2.63 9.57
N ASN A 56 7.56 -3.17 9.93
CA ASN A 56 6.31 -2.90 9.24
C ASN A 56 5.91 -1.42 9.32
N TYR A 57 6.11 -0.81 10.48
CA TYR A 57 5.88 0.62 10.67
C TYR A 57 6.81 1.47 9.80
N LEU A 58 8.12 1.22 9.82
CA LEU A 58 9.11 1.99 9.05
C LEU A 58 8.91 1.80 7.53
N ALA A 59 8.56 0.60 7.08
CA ALA A 59 8.25 0.31 5.68
C ALA A 59 7.05 1.12 5.16
N ASN A 60 6.04 1.31 6.01
CA ASN A 60 4.86 2.11 5.69
C ASN A 60 5.05 3.62 5.89
N LEU A 61 6.08 4.03 6.63
CA LEU A 61 6.53 5.43 6.71
C LEU A 61 7.40 5.84 5.50
N CYS A 62 8.03 4.88 4.83
CA CYS A 62 8.87 5.12 3.66
C CYS A 62 8.06 5.45 2.40
N HIS A 63 8.28 6.62 1.80
CA HIS A 63 7.62 7.02 0.54
C HIS A 63 8.42 6.69 -0.74
N ASN A 64 9.48 5.89 -0.64
CA ASN A 64 10.28 5.45 -1.80
C ASN A 64 10.85 6.63 -2.64
N CYS A 65 11.20 7.75 -2.01
CA CYS A 65 11.70 8.95 -2.71
C CYS A 65 13.15 8.82 -3.22
N GLY A 66 13.94 7.89 -2.69
CA GLY A 66 15.31 7.61 -3.16
C GLY A 66 16.42 8.53 -2.64
N ALA A 67 16.12 9.65 -1.97
CA ALA A 67 17.14 10.60 -1.53
C ALA A 67 18.22 9.97 -0.62
N CYS A 68 17.81 9.11 0.32
CA CYS A 68 18.75 8.36 1.17
C CYS A 68 19.64 7.39 0.37
N LEU A 69 19.14 6.78 -0.71
CA LEU A 69 19.93 5.88 -1.56
C LEU A 69 21.02 6.65 -2.29
N HIS A 70 20.69 7.81 -2.86
CA HIS A 70 21.66 8.63 -3.59
C HIS A 70 22.75 9.22 -2.70
N ALA A 71 22.46 9.48 -1.42
CA ALA A 71 23.43 9.98 -0.46
C ALA A 71 24.22 8.87 0.28
N CYS A 72 23.84 7.60 0.10
CA CYS A 72 24.38 6.51 0.91
C CYS A 72 25.80 6.14 0.46
N GLN A 73 26.76 6.17 1.40
CA GLN A 73 28.14 5.74 1.19
C GLN A 73 28.26 4.22 0.95
N TYR A 74 27.24 3.47 1.38
CA TYR A 74 27.19 2.01 1.31
C TYR A 74 26.18 1.49 0.27
N ALA A 75 25.68 2.36 -0.60
CA ALA A 75 24.85 1.94 -1.73
C ALA A 75 25.63 1.01 -2.66
N PRO A 76 24.94 0.15 -3.45
CA PRO A 76 25.60 -0.63 -4.48
C PRO A 76 26.47 0.25 -5.40
N PRO A 77 27.69 -0.20 -5.78
CA PRO A 77 28.21 -1.56 -5.66
C PRO A 77 28.99 -1.87 -4.37
N HIS A 78 28.92 -1.04 -3.33
CA HIS A 78 29.58 -1.33 -2.05
C HIS A 78 29.12 -2.69 -1.48
N GLU A 79 29.99 -3.39 -0.74
CA GLU A 79 29.75 -4.76 -0.24
C GLU A 79 28.49 -4.90 0.63
N PHE A 80 28.16 -3.87 1.41
CA PHE A 80 26.94 -3.82 2.22
C PHE A 80 25.66 -3.65 1.40
N ALA A 81 25.77 -3.19 0.14
CA ALA A 81 24.71 -3.05 -0.85
C ALA A 81 23.41 -2.41 -0.31
N ILE A 82 23.54 -1.36 0.50
CA ILE A 82 22.40 -0.74 1.21
C ILE A 82 21.42 -0.10 0.22
N ASN A 83 20.19 -0.59 0.20
CA ASN A 83 19.11 -0.02 -0.60
C ASN A 83 17.81 0.08 0.22
N VAL A 84 17.73 1.14 1.04
CA VAL A 84 16.56 1.42 1.90
C VAL A 84 15.25 1.46 1.11
N PRO A 85 15.12 2.20 -0.01
CA PRO A 85 13.85 2.28 -0.73
C PRO A 85 13.37 0.92 -1.23
N LYS A 86 14.27 0.10 -1.78
CA LYS A 86 13.96 -1.25 -2.26
C LYS A 86 13.51 -2.17 -1.12
N ALA A 87 14.31 -2.30 -0.07
CA ALA A 87 14.01 -3.18 1.06
C ALA A 87 12.67 -2.82 1.72
N MET A 88 12.42 -1.53 1.95
CA MET A 88 11.15 -1.05 2.50
C MET A 88 9.96 -1.31 1.57
N ALA A 89 10.14 -1.19 0.25
CA ALA A 89 9.08 -1.45 -0.71
C ALA A 89 8.65 -2.92 -0.74
N GLU A 90 9.61 -3.84 -0.61
CA GLU A 90 9.37 -5.28 -0.55
C GLU A 90 8.53 -5.65 0.69
N VAL A 91 8.97 -5.23 1.88
CA VAL A 91 8.20 -5.42 3.13
C VAL A 91 6.82 -4.77 3.04
N ARG A 92 6.73 -3.53 2.54
CA ARG A 92 5.44 -2.83 2.44
C ARG A 92 4.42 -3.61 1.61
N LEU A 93 4.85 -4.23 0.51
CA LEU A 93 3.96 -5.07 -0.29
C LEU A 93 3.45 -6.28 0.50
N GLU A 94 4.32 -6.94 1.29
CA GLU A 94 3.91 -8.03 2.17
C GLU A 94 2.89 -7.56 3.21
N THR A 95 3.10 -6.38 3.81
CA THR A 95 2.16 -5.82 4.80
C THR A 95 0.78 -5.57 4.18
N TYR A 96 0.71 -5.03 2.97
CA TYR A 96 -0.58 -4.80 2.29
C TYR A 96 -1.32 -6.12 2.04
N GLN A 97 -0.60 -7.18 1.70
CA GLN A 97 -1.20 -8.49 1.47
C GLN A 97 -1.62 -9.19 2.76
N HIS A 98 -0.87 -9.01 3.84
CA HIS A 98 -1.11 -9.65 5.13
C HIS A 98 -2.26 -8.97 5.90
N TYR A 99 -2.27 -7.64 5.92
CA TYR A 99 -3.27 -6.85 6.64
C TYR A 99 -4.54 -6.53 5.82
N ALA A 100 -4.61 -6.92 4.55
CA ALA A 100 -5.81 -6.77 3.74
C ALA A 100 -7.04 -7.47 4.34
N GLN A 101 -8.16 -6.75 4.40
CA GLN A 101 -9.44 -7.26 4.88
C GLN A 101 -10.53 -7.15 3.81
N PRO A 102 -11.31 -8.23 3.58
CA PRO A 102 -11.13 -9.60 4.10
C PRO A 102 -9.84 -10.27 3.59
N ALA A 103 -9.32 -11.27 4.31
CA ALA A 103 -8.06 -11.95 3.98
C ALA A 103 -8.03 -12.57 2.55
N ALA A 104 -9.19 -12.92 2.01
CA ALA A 104 -9.33 -13.38 0.63
C ALA A 104 -8.82 -12.34 -0.39
N PHE A 105 -9.01 -11.05 -0.13
CA PHE A 105 -8.51 -9.97 -0.99
C PHE A 105 -6.99 -9.83 -0.92
N GLY A 106 -6.36 -10.08 0.23
CA GLY A 106 -4.90 -10.15 0.33
C GLY A 106 -4.32 -11.30 -0.52
N SER A 107 -4.98 -12.46 -0.49
CA SER A 107 -4.60 -13.60 -1.34
C SER A 107 -4.85 -13.35 -2.82
N LEU A 108 -5.92 -12.63 -3.17
CA LEU A 108 -6.16 -12.20 -4.53
C LEU A 108 -5.06 -11.22 -4.94
N TYR A 109 -4.75 -10.22 -4.12
CA TYR A 109 -3.76 -9.17 -4.41
C TYR A 109 -2.38 -9.74 -4.75
N ARG A 110 -1.93 -10.80 -4.06
CA ARG A 110 -0.71 -11.57 -4.39
C ARG A 110 -0.66 -12.07 -5.84
N ARG A 111 -1.80 -12.30 -6.47
CA ARG A 111 -1.95 -12.88 -7.80
C ARG A 111 -2.51 -11.88 -8.82
N ALA A 112 -2.86 -10.67 -8.40
CA ALA A 112 -3.88 -9.86 -9.07
C ALA A 112 -3.38 -8.81 -10.06
N GLY A 113 -2.12 -8.81 -10.48
CA GLY A 113 -1.63 -7.81 -11.43
C GLY A 113 -2.52 -7.72 -12.69
N VAL A 114 -2.77 -8.85 -13.35
CA VAL A 114 -3.59 -8.92 -14.56
C VAL A 114 -5.09 -8.85 -14.26
N THR A 115 -5.56 -9.48 -13.18
CA THR A 115 -7.01 -9.47 -12.84
C THR A 115 -7.50 -8.08 -12.49
N THR A 116 -6.68 -7.26 -11.81
CA THR A 116 -7.04 -5.87 -11.47
C THR A 116 -7.18 -5.03 -12.73
N VAL A 117 -6.27 -5.18 -13.69
CA VAL A 117 -6.35 -4.48 -14.99
C VAL A 117 -7.59 -4.91 -15.76
N LEU A 118 -7.86 -6.22 -15.85
CA LEU A 118 -9.06 -6.73 -16.53
C LEU A 118 -10.35 -6.28 -15.87
N ALA A 119 -10.41 -6.25 -14.53
CA ALA A 119 -11.57 -5.76 -13.79
C ALA A 119 -11.80 -4.26 -14.01
N LEU A 120 -10.73 -3.45 -14.04
CA LEU A 120 -10.82 -2.02 -14.33
C LEU A 120 -11.32 -1.77 -15.76
N VAL A 121 -10.73 -2.44 -16.74
CA VAL A 121 -11.14 -2.33 -18.15
C VAL A 121 -12.59 -2.80 -18.32
N GLY A 122 -12.95 -3.94 -17.75
CA GLY A 122 -14.32 -4.46 -17.78
C GLY A 122 -15.33 -3.54 -17.10
N GLY A 123 -14.98 -2.97 -15.95
CA GLY A 123 -15.80 -2.00 -15.23
C GLY A 123 -16.01 -0.71 -16.01
N LEU A 124 -14.97 -0.20 -16.67
CA LEU A 124 -15.07 0.97 -17.55
C LEU A 124 -15.96 0.68 -18.77
N ILE A 125 -15.78 -0.47 -19.42
CA ILE A 125 -16.63 -0.89 -20.55
C ILE A 125 -18.09 -1.01 -20.10
N PHE A 126 -18.34 -1.70 -18.98
CA PHE A 126 -19.69 -1.84 -18.43
C PHE A 126 -20.32 -0.49 -18.11
N PHE A 127 -19.57 0.42 -17.49
CA PHE A 127 -20.04 1.77 -17.19
C PHE A 127 -20.42 2.54 -18.45
N LEU A 128 -19.61 2.47 -19.51
CA LEU A 128 -19.89 3.10 -20.80
C LEU A 128 -21.11 2.47 -21.49
N LEU A 129 -21.25 1.14 -21.43
CA LEU A 129 -22.42 0.43 -21.97
C LEU A 129 -23.71 0.77 -21.20
N LEU A 130 -23.63 0.91 -19.88
CA LEU A 130 -24.77 1.35 -19.07
C LEU A 130 -25.18 2.79 -19.42
N ALA A 131 -24.21 3.68 -19.61
CA ALA A 131 -24.46 5.05 -20.07
C ALA A 131 -25.13 5.06 -21.45
N MET A 132 -24.68 4.20 -22.37
CA MET A 132 -25.35 3.99 -23.67
C MET A 132 -26.76 3.47 -23.50
N GLY A 133 -26.99 2.47 -22.66
CA GLY A 133 -28.30 1.86 -22.45
C GLY A 133 -29.34 2.81 -21.86
N LEU A 134 -28.93 3.72 -20.98
CA LEU A 134 -29.82 4.71 -20.37
C LEU A 134 -30.15 5.90 -21.28
N LYS A 135 -29.30 6.20 -22.28
CA LYS A 135 -29.39 7.43 -23.10
C LYS A 135 -29.49 7.21 -24.60
N GLY A 136 -29.39 5.96 -25.06
CA GLY A 136 -29.46 5.55 -26.46
C GLY A 136 -28.16 5.69 -27.25
N SER A 137 -27.33 6.72 -27.02
CA SER A 137 -26.10 6.96 -27.79
C SER A 137 -25.03 7.70 -26.98
N LEU A 138 -23.74 7.42 -27.25
CA LEU A 138 -22.59 8.21 -26.76
C LEU A 138 -22.38 9.49 -27.58
N LEU A 139 -22.87 9.51 -28.82
CA LEU A 139 -22.88 10.69 -29.68
C LEU A 139 -24.17 11.45 -29.42
N HIS A 140 -24.04 12.61 -28.82
CA HIS A 140 -25.14 13.48 -28.44
C HIS A 140 -24.92 14.90 -28.98
N SER A 141 -26.01 15.63 -29.21
CA SER A 141 -25.95 17.06 -29.56
C SER A 141 -25.23 17.85 -28.44
N PRO A 142 -24.62 19.02 -28.69
CA PRO A 142 -23.88 19.76 -27.67
C PRO A 142 -24.79 20.11 -26.48
N LEU A 143 -24.52 19.55 -25.29
CA LEU A 143 -25.36 19.73 -24.09
C LEU A 143 -25.16 21.08 -23.38
N ALA A 144 -24.66 22.11 -24.08
CA ALA A 144 -24.40 23.44 -23.51
C ALA A 144 -23.64 23.46 -22.16
N GLY A 145 -22.82 22.42 -21.88
CA GLY A 145 -22.06 22.28 -20.63
C GLY A 145 -22.80 21.59 -19.47
N ASP A 146 -24.05 21.14 -19.64
CA ASP A 146 -24.82 20.48 -18.60
C ASP A 146 -24.47 18.98 -18.48
N PHE A 147 -23.41 18.71 -17.70
CA PHE A 147 -22.89 17.36 -17.42
C PHE A 147 -23.94 16.40 -16.82
N TYR A 148 -24.85 16.92 -15.98
CA TYR A 148 -25.83 16.09 -15.27
C TYR A 148 -26.92 15.54 -16.18
N GLN A 149 -27.09 16.14 -17.36
CA GLN A 149 -27.92 15.52 -18.37
C GLN A 149 -27.31 14.19 -18.80
N ILE A 150 -25.99 14.05 -18.95
CA ILE A 150 -25.29 12.79 -19.31
C ILE A 150 -25.23 11.83 -18.13
N PHE A 151 -24.83 12.32 -16.96
CA PHE A 151 -24.73 11.51 -15.75
C PHE A 151 -25.58 12.14 -14.65
N PRO A 152 -26.81 11.66 -14.42
CA PRO A 152 -27.70 12.23 -13.43
C PRO A 152 -27.03 12.29 -12.05
N HIS A 153 -27.21 13.41 -11.33
CA HIS A 153 -26.56 13.62 -10.04
C HIS A 153 -26.80 12.45 -9.07
N ASN A 154 -28.05 11.96 -8.99
CA ASN A 154 -28.42 10.85 -8.13
C ASN A 154 -27.69 9.55 -8.49
N LEU A 155 -27.44 9.29 -9.79
CA LEU A 155 -26.68 8.11 -10.21
C LEU A 155 -25.26 8.17 -9.67
N LEU A 156 -24.59 9.31 -9.81
CA LEU A 156 -23.22 9.51 -9.31
C LEU A 156 -23.17 9.47 -7.78
N ALA A 157 -24.14 10.11 -7.12
CA ALA A 157 -24.25 10.11 -5.67
C ALA A 157 -24.40 8.68 -5.11
N TRP A 158 -25.26 7.85 -5.70
CA TRP A 158 -25.40 6.45 -5.30
C TRP A 158 -24.16 5.61 -5.62
N MET A 159 -23.58 5.80 -6.79
CA MET A 159 -22.41 5.02 -7.23
C MET A 159 -21.19 5.31 -6.36
N PHE A 160 -20.80 6.58 -6.19
CA PHE A 160 -19.65 6.93 -5.35
C PHE A 160 -19.96 6.82 -3.86
N GLY A 161 -21.18 7.13 -3.44
CA GLY A 161 -21.61 6.98 -2.04
C GLY A 161 -21.54 5.53 -1.57
N SER A 162 -21.99 4.58 -2.38
CA SER A 162 -21.91 3.15 -2.03
C SER A 162 -20.46 2.65 -1.93
N VAL A 163 -19.60 3.05 -2.87
CA VAL A 163 -18.16 2.75 -2.82
C VAL A 163 -17.51 3.36 -1.57
N PHE A 164 -17.86 4.60 -1.23
CA PHE A 164 -17.38 5.27 -0.02
C PHE A 164 -17.78 4.52 1.25
N VAL A 165 -19.06 4.17 1.41
CA VAL A 165 -19.55 3.43 2.58
C VAL A 165 -18.85 2.09 2.72
N LEU A 166 -18.66 1.37 1.61
CA LEU A 166 -17.93 0.11 1.61
C LEU A 166 -16.46 0.29 2.00
N ALA A 167 -15.76 1.27 1.42
CA ALA A 167 -14.36 1.57 1.73
C ALA A 167 -14.20 1.97 3.19
N PHE A 168 -15.08 2.81 3.70
CA PHE A 168 -15.10 3.22 5.11
C PHE A 168 -15.34 2.02 6.03
N GLY A 169 -16.32 1.16 5.71
CA GLY A 169 -16.58 -0.06 6.47
C GLY A 169 -15.35 -0.98 6.54
N LEU A 170 -14.70 -1.22 5.40
CA LEU A 170 -13.47 -2.01 5.34
C LEU A 170 -12.33 -1.39 6.15
N LEU A 171 -12.13 -0.08 6.04
CA LEU A 171 -11.13 0.65 6.83
C LEU A 171 -11.40 0.48 8.33
N MET A 172 -12.64 0.71 8.77
CA MET A 172 -13.02 0.56 10.19
C MET A 172 -12.83 -0.88 10.67
N THR A 173 -13.13 -1.90 9.86
CA THR A 173 -12.84 -3.29 10.23
C THR A 173 -11.35 -3.56 10.40
N GLY A 174 -10.49 -2.90 9.62
CA GLY A 174 -9.04 -2.94 9.80
C GLY A 174 -8.61 -2.31 11.12
N VAL A 175 -9.06 -1.07 11.38
CA VAL A 175 -8.75 -0.31 12.62
C VAL A 175 -9.22 -1.03 13.89
N ILE A 176 -10.32 -1.78 13.84
CA ILE A 176 -10.82 -2.54 15.00
C ILE A 176 -10.00 -3.82 15.24
N ARG A 177 -9.40 -4.39 14.19
CA ARG A 177 -8.67 -5.67 14.27
C ARG A 177 -7.21 -5.52 14.66
N PHE A 178 -6.57 -4.39 14.34
CA PHE A 178 -5.14 -4.15 14.50
C PHE A 178 -4.90 -2.85 15.26
#